data_AF-A0AAN8EN15-F1
#
_entry.id   AF-A0AAN8EN15-F1
#
_cell.length_a   1.000
_cell.length_b   1.000
_cell.length_c   1.000
_cell.angle_alpha   90.00
_cell.angle_beta   90.00
_cell.angle_gamma   90.00
#
_symmetry.space_group_name_H-M   'P 1'
#
loop_
_entity.id
_entity.type
_entity.pdbx_description
1 polymer ?
#
loop_
_entity_poly.entity_id
_entity_poly.type
_entity_poly.pdbx_seq_one_letter_code
_entity_poly.pdbx_strand_id
1 'polypeptide(L)'
;DNHKFLWNEEDEAAVATSWEARMAKKYYDKLFKEYCIVDLTFFKKNKVAMRWRTEAEVRSGKGQFVCGAKKCKADSDLSSWEVNFAYSEGGTSKNALVKVRLCRQCSEMLNYGSQKRKFEKKKALRKEKNASKDSNDTGVEQKADSKKESKEETSTSKQLNTSDAWSGPVQETTRTIDDDIDEFLDDLFD
;
A
#
# COMPACT_ATOMS: atom_id res chain seq x y z
N ASP A 1 -17.22 12.28 11.83
CA ASP A 1 -16.33 11.98 10.68
C ASP A 1 -14.95 11.59 11.20
N ASN A 2 -14.87 10.45 11.91
CA ASN A 2 -13.68 10.03 12.66
C ASN A 2 -12.97 8.81 12.03
N HIS A 3 -13.35 8.44 10.80
CA HIS A 3 -12.78 7.28 10.12
C HIS A 3 -11.41 7.63 9.52
N LYS A 4 -10.36 7.03 10.06
CA LYS A 4 -8.98 7.24 9.61
C LYS A 4 -8.46 6.06 8.81
N PHE A 5 -7.69 6.35 7.76
CA PHE A 5 -7.08 5.30 6.94
C PHE A 5 -5.88 4.65 7.64
N LEU A 6 -5.11 5.43 8.40
CA LEU A 6 -4.08 4.98 9.33
C LEU A 6 -4.26 5.74 10.65
N TRP A 7 -4.12 5.05 11.77
CA TRP A 7 -4.10 5.65 13.11
C TRP A 7 -2.65 5.85 13.55
N ASN A 8 -2.28 7.07 13.91
CA ASN A 8 -0.97 7.39 14.48
C ASN A 8 -1.05 7.50 16.03
N GLU A 9 0.09 7.51 16.72
CA GLU A 9 0.16 7.66 18.19
C GLU A 9 -0.58 8.92 18.71
N GLU A 10 -0.54 10.03 17.97
CA GLU A 10 -1.30 11.25 18.30
C GLU A 10 -2.82 11.04 18.21
N ASP A 11 -3.28 10.18 17.31
CA ASP A 11 -4.68 9.85 17.14
C ASP A 11 -5.18 8.94 18.27
N GLU A 12 -4.28 8.18 18.91
CA GLU A 12 -4.62 7.36 20.08
C GLU A 12 -5.02 8.20 21.30
N ALA A 13 -4.47 9.42 21.43
CA ALA A 13 -4.92 10.36 22.46
C ALA A 13 -6.38 10.82 22.22
N ALA A 14 -6.79 10.96 20.95
CA ALA A 14 -8.17 11.31 20.59
C ALA A 14 -9.15 10.15 20.89
N VAL A 15 -8.69 8.89 20.83
CA VAL A 15 -9.46 7.69 21.25
C VAL A 15 -9.85 7.78 22.72
N ALA A 16 -8.93 8.22 23.58
CA ALA A 16 -9.23 8.37 25.00
C ALA A 16 -10.33 9.43 25.25
N THR A 17 -10.45 10.40 24.34
CA THR A 17 -11.26 11.61 24.54
C THR A 17 -12.68 11.50 23.97
N SER A 18 -12.90 10.72 22.90
CA SER A 18 -14.21 10.65 22.21
C SER A 18 -14.71 9.22 22.00
N TRP A 19 -15.98 8.98 22.33
CA TRP A 19 -16.70 7.73 22.09
C TRP A 19 -16.65 7.31 20.61
N GLU A 20 -16.87 8.25 19.69
CA GLU A 20 -16.85 7.98 18.25
C GLU A 20 -15.46 7.54 17.77
N ALA A 21 -14.40 8.08 18.38
CA ALA A 21 -13.03 7.68 18.08
C ALA A 21 -12.71 6.27 18.62
N ARG A 22 -13.26 5.89 19.78
CA ARG A 22 -13.15 4.51 20.31
C ARG A 22 -13.81 3.49 19.39
N MET A 23 -15.03 3.78 18.96
CA MET A 23 -15.75 2.92 18.01
C MET A 23 -14.99 2.79 16.69
N ALA A 24 -14.49 3.90 16.14
CA ALA A 24 -13.72 3.89 14.90
C ALA A 24 -12.38 3.14 15.03
N LYS A 25 -11.71 3.22 16.19
CA LYS A 25 -10.48 2.45 16.45
C LYS A 25 -10.77 0.95 16.57
N LYS A 26 -11.81 0.54 17.33
CA LYS A 26 -12.22 -0.88 17.40
C LYS A 26 -12.48 -1.45 16.01
N TYR A 27 -13.20 -0.70 15.17
CA TYR A 27 -13.42 -1.11 13.78
C TYR A 27 -12.10 -1.22 13.00
N TYR A 28 -11.19 -0.25 13.13
CA TYR A 28 -9.88 -0.29 12.48
C TYR A 28 -9.02 -1.47 12.93
N ASP A 29 -9.09 -1.89 14.18
CA ASP A 29 -8.32 -3.00 14.72
C ASP A 29 -8.86 -4.35 14.25
N LYS A 30 -10.18 -4.47 14.04
CA LYS A 30 -10.80 -5.64 13.39
C LYS A 30 -10.43 -5.79 11.90
N LEU A 31 -9.88 -4.75 11.25
CA LEU A 31 -9.49 -4.82 9.83
C LEU A 31 -8.18 -5.60 9.61
N PHE A 32 -8.20 -6.51 8.64
CA PHE A 32 -6.99 -7.21 8.15
C PHE A 32 -6.18 -6.33 7.19
N LYS A 33 -5.07 -5.78 7.69
CA LYS A 33 -4.26 -4.72 7.04
C LYS A 33 -3.06 -5.22 6.22
N GLU A 34 -3.05 -6.48 5.81
CA GLU A 34 -1.91 -7.03 5.04
C GLU A 34 -2.00 -6.72 3.53
N TYR A 35 -3.18 -6.87 2.93
CA TYR A 35 -3.39 -6.67 1.49
C TYR A 35 -4.60 -5.77 1.24
N CYS A 36 -4.46 -4.85 0.28
CA CYS A 36 -5.52 -3.96 -0.17
C CYS A 36 -6.26 -4.49 -1.40
N ILE A 37 -7.53 -4.11 -1.54
CA ILE A 37 -8.29 -4.24 -2.78
C ILE A 37 -8.12 -2.98 -3.61
N VAL A 38 -7.97 -3.18 -4.92
CA VAL A 38 -7.73 -2.11 -5.88
C VAL A 38 -8.87 -2.02 -6.88
N ASP A 39 -9.35 -0.81 -7.13
CA ASP A 39 -10.25 -0.50 -8.23
C ASP A 39 -9.45 0.07 -9.41
N LEU A 40 -9.37 -0.73 -10.47
CA LEU A 40 -8.67 -0.39 -11.70
C LEU A 40 -9.59 0.20 -12.78
N THR A 41 -10.86 0.52 -12.48
CA THR A 41 -11.81 1.01 -13.50
C THR A 41 -11.33 2.23 -14.29
N PHE A 42 -10.62 3.16 -13.63
CA PHE A 42 -10.11 4.39 -14.24
C PHE A 42 -8.60 4.36 -14.52
N PHE A 43 -8.02 3.16 -14.68
CA PHE A 43 -6.58 2.99 -14.92
C PHE A 43 -6.06 3.77 -16.14
N LYS A 44 -6.88 3.93 -17.19
CA LYS A 44 -6.54 4.73 -18.38
C LYS A 44 -6.28 6.21 -18.08
N LYS A 45 -6.94 6.74 -17.04
CA LYS A 45 -6.73 8.11 -16.53
C LYS A 45 -5.63 8.16 -15.46
N ASN A 46 -4.91 7.05 -15.25
CA ASN A 46 -3.92 6.87 -14.18
C ASN A 46 -4.50 7.14 -12.78
N LYS A 47 -5.81 6.91 -12.61
CA LYS A 47 -6.50 7.00 -11.33
C LYS A 47 -6.81 5.59 -10.84
N VAL A 48 -6.31 5.28 -9.65
CA VAL A 48 -6.47 3.98 -9.00
C VAL A 48 -7.01 4.25 -7.61
N ALA A 49 -8.10 3.59 -7.24
CA ALA A 49 -8.64 3.66 -5.89
C ALA A 49 -8.27 2.40 -5.12
N MET A 50 -8.06 2.53 -3.83
CA MET A 50 -7.68 1.43 -2.96
C MET A 50 -8.52 1.47 -1.69
N ARG A 51 -8.75 0.29 -1.11
CA ARG A 51 -9.34 0.15 0.22
C ARG A 51 -8.81 -1.11 0.91
N TRP A 52 -8.90 -1.14 2.23
CA TRP A 52 -8.70 -2.36 3.00
C TRP A 52 -9.75 -3.42 2.65
N ARG A 53 -9.39 -4.68 2.86
CA ARG A 53 -10.29 -5.82 2.66
C ARG A 53 -11.35 -5.86 3.75
N THR A 54 -12.54 -6.31 3.40
CA THR A 54 -13.58 -6.66 4.38
C THR A 54 -13.39 -8.09 4.86
N GLU A 55 -13.97 -8.45 6.01
CA GLU A 55 -13.88 -9.80 6.56
C GLU A 55 -14.34 -10.88 5.57
N ALA A 56 -15.48 -10.67 4.91
CA ALA A 56 -15.99 -11.58 3.88
C ALA A 56 -14.98 -11.79 2.73
N GLU A 57 -14.26 -10.74 2.32
CA GLU A 57 -13.23 -10.85 1.29
C GLU A 57 -12.00 -11.61 1.78
N VAL A 58 -11.60 -11.42 3.04
CA VAL A 58 -10.52 -12.16 3.68
C VAL A 58 -10.87 -13.64 3.77
N ARG A 59 -12.08 -13.97 4.22
CA ARG A 59 -12.59 -15.35 4.29
C ARG A 59 -12.64 -16.01 2.90
N SER A 60 -12.98 -15.24 1.87
CA SER A 60 -12.94 -15.71 0.47
C SER A 60 -11.53 -15.81 -0.14
N GLY A 61 -10.49 -15.32 0.54
CA GLY A 61 -9.11 -15.31 0.04
C GLY A 61 -8.81 -14.23 -1.03
N LYS A 62 -9.68 -13.23 -1.20
CA LYS A 62 -9.50 -12.15 -2.17
C LYS A 62 -8.33 -11.26 -1.78
N GLY A 63 -7.48 -10.90 -2.74
CA GLY A 63 -6.26 -10.13 -2.53
C GLY A 63 -5.05 -10.94 -2.05
N GLN A 64 -5.21 -12.23 -1.72
CA GLN A 64 -4.12 -13.12 -1.30
C GLN A 64 -3.99 -14.33 -2.22
N PHE A 65 -5.08 -15.09 -2.40
CA PHE A 65 -5.16 -16.23 -3.31
C PHE A 65 -5.89 -15.87 -4.62
N VAL A 66 -6.85 -14.95 -4.54
CA VAL A 66 -7.55 -14.39 -5.70
C VAL A 66 -7.09 -12.96 -5.95
N CYS A 67 -7.09 -12.52 -7.20
CA CYS A 67 -6.67 -11.18 -7.59
C CYS A 67 -7.36 -10.08 -6.75
N GLY A 68 -6.56 -9.13 -6.26
CA GLY A 68 -7.03 -8.01 -5.45
C GLY A 68 -7.78 -6.93 -6.22
N ALA A 69 -7.99 -7.07 -7.53
CA ALA A 69 -8.81 -6.13 -8.28
C ALA A 69 -10.30 -6.33 -7.98
N LYS A 70 -11.04 -5.25 -7.66
CA LYS A 70 -12.44 -5.28 -7.24
C LYS A 70 -13.34 -6.13 -8.17
N LYS A 71 -13.15 -5.98 -9.50
CA LYS A 71 -13.94 -6.63 -10.55
C LYS A 71 -13.30 -7.91 -11.12
N CYS A 72 -12.13 -8.33 -10.62
CA CYS A 72 -11.44 -9.52 -11.08
C CYS A 72 -11.68 -10.68 -10.12
N LYS A 73 -11.76 -11.90 -10.66
CA LYS A 73 -11.88 -13.15 -9.90
C LYS A 73 -10.81 -14.19 -10.29
N ALA A 74 -9.78 -13.76 -11.04
CA ALA A 74 -8.70 -14.63 -11.44
C ALA A 74 -7.82 -15.02 -10.25
N ASP A 75 -7.42 -16.27 -10.20
CA ASP A 75 -6.58 -16.93 -9.20
C ASP A 75 -5.21 -17.38 -9.78
N SER A 76 -5.00 -17.21 -11.08
CA SER A 76 -3.76 -17.56 -11.77
C SER A 76 -2.70 -16.46 -11.74
N ASP A 77 -1.43 -16.82 -11.54
CA ASP A 77 -0.24 -15.96 -11.65
C ASP A 77 -0.34 -14.63 -10.90
N LEU A 78 -0.55 -14.68 -9.58
CA LEU A 78 -0.63 -13.49 -8.73
C LEU A 78 0.78 -12.96 -8.39
N SER A 79 1.02 -11.71 -8.78
CA SER A 79 2.21 -10.95 -8.41
C SER A 79 1.89 -9.98 -7.27
N SER A 80 2.78 -9.90 -6.29
CA SER A 80 2.71 -8.94 -5.18
C SER A 80 3.36 -7.62 -5.58
N TRP A 81 2.69 -6.51 -5.29
CA TRP A 81 3.13 -5.15 -5.58
C TRP A 81 3.05 -4.30 -4.32
N GLU A 82 4.04 -3.44 -4.14
CA GLU A 82 4.00 -2.37 -3.14
C GLU A 82 3.68 -1.07 -3.87
N VAL A 83 2.56 -0.45 -3.50
CA VAL A 83 2.05 0.75 -4.17
C VAL A 83 2.01 1.89 -3.18
N ASN A 84 2.58 3.02 -3.58
CA ASN A 84 2.47 4.26 -2.82
C ASN A 84 1.06 4.84 -2.99
N PHE A 85 0.27 4.80 -1.92
CA PHE A 85 -1.08 5.33 -1.85
C PHE A 85 -1.06 6.72 -1.23
N ALA A 86 -1.28 7.74 -2.06
CA ALA A 86 -1.49 9.11 -1.61
C ALA A 86 -2.98 9.35 -1.35
N TYR A 87 -3.32 9.82 -0.16
CA TYR A 87 -4.69 10.13 0.26
C TYR A 87 -4.74 11.43 1.05
N SER A 88 -5.88 12.11 1.01
CA SER A 88 -6.11 13.33 1.79
C SER A 88 -7.00 13.04 2.99
N GLU A 89 -6.55 13.42 4.17
CA GLU A 89 -7.29 13.28 5.42
C GLU A 89 -7.20 14.58 6.22
N GLY A 90 -8.34 15.13 6.64
CA GLY A 90 -8.37 16.41 7.36
C GLY A 90 -7.70 17.57 6.60
N GLY A 91 -7.75 17.57 5.27
CA GLY A 91 -7.10 18.58 4.42
C GLY A 91 -5.58 18.40 4.21
N THR A 92 -4.97 17.38 4.82
CA THR A 92 -3.53 17.08 4.66
C THR A 92 -3.33 15.88 3.74
N SER A 93 -2.41 15.99 2.78
CA SER A 93 -2.01 14.86 1.93
C SER A 93 -1.04 13.95 2.68
N LYS A 94 -1.44 12.71 2.90
CA LYS A 94 -0.64 11.64 3.50
C LYS A 94 -0.30 10.60 2.44
N ASN A 95 0.82 9.90 2.63
CA ASN A 95 1.24 8.81 1.77
C ASN A 95 1.45 7.55 2.60
N ALA A 96 1.04 6.39 2.09
CA ALA A 96 1.24 5.11 2.73
C ALA A 96 1.65 4.06 1.69
N LEU A 97 2.62 3.21 2.03
CA LEU A 97 2.99 2.09 1.18
C LEU A 97 2.08 0.90 1.51
N VAL A 98 1.26 0.47 0.53
CA VAL A 98 0.32 -0.63 0.71
C VAL A 98 0.67 -1.80 -0.20
N LYS A 99 0.44 -3.02 0.30
CA LYS A 99 0.68 -4.25 -0.45
C LYS A 99 -0.58 -4.70 -1.18
N VAL A 100 -0.43 -5.14 -2.43
CA VAL A 100 -1.53 -5.64 -3.27
C VAL A 100 -1.05 -6.87 -4.04
N ARG A 101 -1.85 -7.94 -4.11
CA ARG A 101 -1.63 -9.01 -5.11
C ARG A 101 -2.57 -8.88 -6.29
N LEU A 102 -2.03 -8.93 -7.50
CA LEU A 102 -2.79 -8.82 -8.75
C LEU A 102 -2.36 -9.90 -9.74
N CYS A 103 -3.30 -10.39 -10.54
CA CYS A 103 -2.97 -11.22 -11.70
C CYS A 103 -2.22 -10.41 -12.76
N ARG A 104 -1.62 -11.09 -13.74
CA ARG A 104 -0.84 -10.47 -14.82
C ARG A 104 -1.56 -9.33 -15.54
N GLN A 105 -2.83 -9.53 -15.95
CA GLN A 105 -3.60 -8.49 -16.64
C GLN A 105 -3.83 -7.24 -15.77
N CYS A 106 -4.16 -7.43 -14.49
CA CYS A 106 -4.39 -6.32 -13.57
C CYS A 106 -3.08 -5.59 -13.19
N SER A 107 -1.96 -6.32 -13.13
CA SER A 107 -0.64 -5.74 -12.94
C SER A 107 -0.23 -4.82 -14.09
N GLU A 108 -0.53 -5.21 -15.34
CA GLU A 108 -0.32 -4.37 -16.52
C GLU A 108 -1.17 -3.10 -16.46
N MET A 109 -2.43 -3.21 -16.05
CA MET A 109 -3.33 -2.06 -15.85
C MET A 109 -2.84 -1.11 -14.76
N LEU A 110 -2.32 -1.63 -13.65
CA LEU A 110 -1.73 -0.82 -12.58
C LEU A 110 -0.54 0.00 -13.10
N ASN A 111 0.31 -0.62 -13.92
CA ASN A 111 1.50 0.01 -14.48
C ASN A 111 1.26 0.80 -15.77
N TYR A 112 0.00 0.99 -16.20
CA TYR A 112 -0.35 1.58 -17.48
C TYR A 112 0.28 2.95 -17.74
N GLY A 113 0.29 3.85 -16.74
CA GLY A 113 0.91 5.17 -16.88
C GLY A 113 2.42 5.13 -17.10
N SER A 114 3.11 4.20 -16.43
CA SER A 114 4.56 4.00 -16.63
C SER A 114 4.86 3.47 -18.03
N GLN A 115 4.03 2.57 -18.55
CA GLN A 115 4.16 2.00 -19.89
C GLN A 115 3.89 3.05 -20.97
N LYS A 116 2.84 3.87 -20.80
CA LYS A 116 2.54 5.00 -21.71
C LYS A 116 3.70 5.99 -21.78
N ARG A 117 4.25 6.40 -20.63
CA ARG A 117 5.41 7.31 -20.57
C ARG A 117 6.67 6.72 -21.21
N LYS A 118 6.94 5.42 -20.99
CA LYS A 118 8.07 4.71 -21.62
C LYS A 118 7.92 4.66 -23.15
N PHE A 119 6.71 4.39 -23.65
CA PHE A 119 6.42 4.36 -25.07
C PHE A 119 6.59 5.74 -25.73
N GLU A 120 6.06 6.78 -25.10
CA GLU A 120 6.19 8.16 -25.58
C GLU A 120 7.67 8.59 -25.63
N LYS A 121 8.45 8.30 -24.57
CA LYS A 121 9.89 8.57 -24.55
C LYS A 121 10.65 7.83 -25.65
N LYS A 122 10.32 6.57 -25.92
CA LYS A 122 10.94 5.79 -27.00
C LYS A 122 10.61 6.35 -28.38
N LYS A 123 9.39 6.88 -28.57
CA LYS A 123 8.98 7.53 -29.82
C LYS A 123 9.74 8.85 -30.03
N ALA A 124 9.91 9.66 -28.98
CA ALA A 124 10.70 10.89 -29.03
C ALA A 124 12.16 10.63 -29.43
N LEU A 125 12.82 9.65 -28.78
CA LEU A 125 14.21 9.26 -29.09
C LEU A 125 14.38 8.74 -30.53
N ARG A 126 13.37 8.04 -31.07
CA ARG A 126 13.38 7.62 -32.49
C ARG A 126 13.26 8.80 -33.45
N LYS A 127 12.46 9.82 -33.10
CA LYS A 127 12.32 11.04 -33.90
C LYS A 127 13.61 11.85 -33.92
N GLU A 128 14.28 12.00 -32.76
CA GLU A 128 15.58 12.66 -32.65
C GLU A 128 16.65 11.92 -33.47
N LYS A 129 16.74 10.58 -33.36
CA LYS A 129 17.71 9.79 -34.13
C LYS A 129 17.52 9.90 -35.64
N ASN A 130 16.29 10.00 -36.12
CA ASN A 130 16.01 10.19 -37.54
C ASN A 130 16.35 11.62 -38.00
N ALA A 131 16.15 12.64 -37.16
CA ALA A 131 16.51 14.02 -37.48
C ALA A 131 18.04 14.25 -37.52
N SER A 132 18.78 13.61 -36.60
CA SER A 132 20.25 13.67 -36.58
C SER A 132 20.94 12.86 -37.70
N LYS A 133 20.20 12.00 -38.40
CA LYS A 133 20.74 11.19 -39.51
C LYS A 133 20.72 11.93 -40.85
N ASP A 134 20.03 13.08 -40.91
CA ASP A 134 19.93 13.95 -42.09
C ASP A 134 20.94 15.12 -42.02
N SER A 135 21.76 15.18 -40.97
CA SER A 135 22.59 16.36 -40.67
C SER A 135 24.04 16.05 -40.27
N ASN A 136 24.54 14.83 -40.50
CA ASN A 136 25.94 14.52 -40.16
C ASN A 136 26.67 13.71 -41.23
N ASP A 137 27.05 14.41 -42.31
CA ASP A 137 28.29 14.15 -43.05
C ASP A 137 29.31 15.21 -42.58
N THR A 138 30.13 14.87 -41.58
CA THR A 138 31.51 15.37 -41.39
C THR A 138 32.15 14.80 -40.11
N GLY A 139 33.03 13.81 -40.30
CA GLY A 139 34.39 13.75 -39.74
C GLY A 139 34.68 13.77 -38.21
N VAL A 140 35.35 12.68 -37.79
CA VAL A 140 36.57 12.63 -36.93
C VAL A 140 36.43 12.26 -35.41
N GLU A 141 36.78 10.98 -35.15
CA GLU A 141 37.71 10.37 -34.17
C GLU A 141 37.75 10.65 -32.64
N GLN A 142 37.66 9.53 -31.88
CA GLN A 142 38.51 9.00 -30.76
C GLN A 142 38.88 9.93 -29.56
N LYS A 143 38.94 9.55 -28.27
CA LYS A 143 39.13 8.28 -27.53
C LYS A 143 39.05 8.53 -25.99
N ALA A 144 39.10 7.42 -25.21
CA ALA A 144 39.63 7.24 -23.83
C ALA A 144 38.80 7.70 -22.61
N ASP A 145 38.85 7.10 -21.40
CA ASP A 145 39.29 5.79 -20.85
C ASP A 145 39.06 5.82 -19.30
N SER A 146 38.70 4.68 -18.68
CA SER A 146 38.87 4.24 -17.25
C SER A 146 38.28 5.10 -16.08
N LYS A 147 37.97 4.65 -14.85
CA LYS A 147 38.32 3.50 -13.96
C LYS A 147 37.32 3.51 -12.76
N LYS A 148 36.71 2.39 -12.31
CA LYS A 148 36.94 1.60 -11.04
C LYS A 148 37.02 2.45 -9.72
N GLU A 149 36.40 2.15 -8.56
CA GLU A 149 36.45 0.92 -7.74
C GLU A 149 35.60 1.03 -6.42
N SER A 150 35.15 -0.12 -5.89
CA SER A 150 34.96 -0.60 -4.47
C SER A 150 34.23 0.22 -3.37
N LYS A 151 33.23 -0.31 -2.63
CA LYS A 151 33.20 -1.34 -1.52
C LYS A 151 33.58 -0.71 -0.15
N GLU A 152 32.78 -0.73 0.93
CA GLU A 152 32.55 -1.75 2.00
C GLU A 152 31.52 -1.14 3.00
N GLU A 153 30.51 -1.82 3.57
CA GLU A 153 30.41 -2.90 4.58
C GLU A 153 30.70 -2.52 6.06
N THR A 154 29.92 -3.16 6.96
CA THR A 154 30.05 -3.29 8.45
C THR A 154 29.12 -2.35 9.26
N SER A 155 27.97 -2.76 9.82
CA SER A 155 27.64 -3.74 10.87
C SER A 155 28.06 -3.34 12.30
N THR A 156 27.08 -3.22 13.22
CA THR A 156 27.21 -3.54 14.65
C THR A 156 25.82 -3.57 15.30
N SER A 157 25.43 -4.78 15.64
CA SER A 157 24.41 -5.16 16.62
C SER A 157 24.93 -4.96 18.05
N LYS A 158 24.07 -4.61 19.01
CA LYS A 158 24.14 -5.15 20.37
C LYS A 158 22.79 -5.08 21.09
N GLN A 159 22.53 -6.21 21.77
CA GLN A 159 21.30 -6.66 22.42
C GLN A 159 21.05 -6.08 23.81
N LEU A 160 19.76 -6.10 24.18
CA LEU A 160 19.11 -6.58 25.42
C LEU A 160 19.64 -6.15 26.80
N ASN A 161 18.69 -5.82 27.70
CA ASN A 161 18.43 -6.53 28.96
C ASN A 161 17.10 -6.03 29.58
N THR A 162 16.13 -6.92 29.87
CA THR A 162 15.68 -7.41 31.21
C THR A 162 15.13 -6.29 32.12
N SER A 163 13.98 -6.34 32.82
CA SER A 163 13.20 -7.42 33.45
C SER A 163 11.86 -6.85 33.99
N ASP A 164 11.04 -7.74 34.57
CA ASP A 164 10.03 -7.50 35.62
C ASP A 164 8.54 -7.43 35.24
N ALA A 165 8.01 -8.65 35.06
CA ALA A 165 6.84 -9.21 35.74
C ALA A 165 6.16 -8.35 36.81
N TRP A 166 5.02 -7.73 36.47
CA TRP A 166 4.05 -7.25 37.45
C TRP A 166 2.68 -7.89 37.21
N SER A 167 2.33 -8.71 38.20
CA SER A 167 1.09 -9.44 38.45
C SER A 167 -0.16 -8.58 38.36
N GLY A 168 -1.16 -9.06 37.61
CA GLY A 168 -2.49 -8.45 37.57
C GLY A 168 -3.34 -8.80 38.80
N PRO A 169 -4.37 -8.00 39.09
CA PRO A 169 -5.56 -8.46 39.79
C PRO A 169 -6.65 -8.87 38.80
N VAL A 170 -7.23 -10.05 39.03
CA VAL A 170 -8.50 -10.51 38.45
C VAL A 170 -9.58 -9.48 38.79
N GLN A 171 -10.25 -8.94 37.77
CA GLN A 171 -11.46 -8.16 37.96
C GLN A 171 -12.66 -8.84 37.29
N GLU A 172 -13.65 -9.01 38.13
CA GLU A 172 -15.01 -9.49 37.98
C GLU A 172 -15.68 -9.02 36.67
N THR A 173 -16.32 -9.95 35.95
CA THR A 173 -16.99 -9.70 34.67
C THR A 173 -18.29 -8.90 34.87
N THR A 174 -18.18 -7.61 35.15
CA THR A 174 -19.23 -6.65 34.77
C THR A 174 -19.12 -6.45 33.27
N ARG A 175 -20.18 -6.71 32.50
CA ARG A 175 -20.21 -6.42 31.06
C ARG A 175 -19.71 -5.00 30.85
N THR A 176 -18.56 -4.90 30.21
CA THR A 176 -17.99 -3.60 29.92
C THR A 176 -18.72 -3.04 28.72
N ILE A 177 -18.83 -1.73 28.66
CA ILE A 177 -19.39 -1.04 27.49
C ILE A 177 -18.66 -1.44 26.19
N ASP A 178 -17.41 -1.90 26.33
CA ASP A 178 -16.64 -2.49 25.24
C ASP A 178 -17.26 -3.81 24.74
N ASP A 179 -17.73 -4.68 25.63
CA ASP A 179 -18.41 -5.93 25.27
C ASP A 179 -19.73 -5.65 24.53
N ASP A 180 -20.48 -4.63 24.95
CA ASP A 180 -21.75 -4.22 24.30
C ASP A 180 -21.51 -3.66 22.88
N ILE A 181 -20.37 -2.99 22.64
CA ILE A 181 -19.98 -2.54 21.28
C ILE A 181 -19.64 -3.74 20.40
N ASP A 182 -18.95 -4.75 20.95
CA ASP A 182 -18.57 -5.93 20.18
C ASP A 182 -19.81 -6.74 19.78
N GLU A 183 -20.77 -6.91 20.69
CA GLU A 183 -22.07 -7.53 20.39
C GLU A 183 -22.86 -6.74 19.31
N PHE A 184 -22.89 -5.41 19.39
CA PHE A 184 -23.55 -4.57 18.37
C PHE A 184 -22.86 -4.63 17.00
N LEU A 185 -21.53 -4.68 16.97
CA LEU A 185 -20.79 -4.78 15.71
C LEU A 185 -20.98 -6.15 15.07
N ASP A 186 -21.03 -7.20 15.86
CA ASP A 186 -21.23 -8.55 15.35
C ASP A 186 -22.65 -8.71 14.75
N ASP A 187 -23.69 -8.14 15.39
CA ASP A 187 -25.07 -8.11 14.87
C ASP A 187 -25.25 -7.24 13.60
N LEU A 188 -24.36 -6.27 13.36
CA LEU A 188 -24.42 -5.40 12.17
C LEU A 188 -23.80 -6.03 10.91
N PHE A 189 -22.89 -7.00 11.08
CA PHE A 189 -22.13 -7.60 9.98
C PHE A 189 -22.51 -9.05 9.63
N ASP A 190 -23.43 -9.65 10.38
CA ASP A 190 -24.17 -10.86 10.01
C ASP A 190 -25.29 -10.59 8.98
#